data_AF-W1YB80-F1
#
_entry.id   AF-W1YB80-F1
#
_cell.length_a   1.000
_cell.length_b   1.000
_cell.length_c   1.000
_cell.angle_alpha   90.00
_cell.angle_beta   90.00
_cell.angle_gamma   90.00
#
_symmetry.space_group_name_H-M   'P 1'
#
loop_
_entity.id
_entity.type
_entity.pdbx_description
1 polymer ?
#
loop_
_entity_poly.entity_id
_entity_poly.type
_entity_poly.pdbx_seq_one_letter_code
_entity_poly.pdbx_strand_id
1 'polypeptide(L)'
;MTNDVMQLAVIGGDGIGPEVTEQALHVLERTIGTETFTTHEYHLGAEHWKTTGEVLNDSTLVEISKADAIVLGAVGATPGST
;
A
#
# COMPACT_ATOMS: atom_id res chain seq x y z
N MET A 1 -0.81 21.41 18.50
CA MET A 1 -0.76 20.65 17.23
C MET A 1 -1.79 19.55 17.41
N THR A 2 -2.82 19.49 16.57
CA THR A 2 -3.82 18.42 16.71
C THR A 2 -3.11 17.09 16.51
N ASN A 3 -3.39 16.16 17.42
CA ASN A 3 -2.77 14.84 17.49
C ASN A 3 -3.51 13.92 16.50
N ASP A 4 -3.60 14.34 15.24
CA ASP A 4 -4.30 13.57 14.22
C ASP A 4 -3.42 12.38 13.81
N VAL A 5 -3.93 11.19 14.07
CA VAL A 5 -3.29 9.93 13.70
C VAL A 5 -3.32 9.83 12.17
N MET A 6 -2.16 9.81 11.53
CA MET A 6 -2.06 9.77 10.06
C MET A 6 -2.57 8.45 9.50
N GLN A 7 -3.35 8.48 8.43
CA GLN A 7 -3.80 7.28 7.72
C GLN A 7 -2.88 6.98 6.54
N LEU A 8 -2.21 5.84 6.58
CA LEU A 8 -1.33 5.36 5.51
C LEU A 8 -2.05 4.30 4.67
N ALA A 9 -2.17 4.55 3.37
CA ALA A 9 -2.55 3.52 2.41
C ALA A 9 -1.31 2.67 2.09
N VAL A 10 -1.36 1.37 2.37
CA VAL A 10 -0.25 0.45 2.13
C VAL A 10 -0.58 -0.40 0.91
N ILE A 11 0.23 -0.27 -0.13
CA ILE A 11 0.13 -1.06 -1.36
C ILE A 11 1.42 -1.87 -1.46
N GLY A 12 1.43 -3.07 -0.86
CA GLY A 12 2.60 -3.96 -0.88
C GLY A 12 3.02 -4.33 -2.31
N GLY A 13 2.03 -4.55 -3.19
CA GLY A 13 2.28 -4.87 -4.59
C GLY A 13 2.75 -6.31 -4.80
N ASP A 14 3.63 -6.50 -5.77
CA ASP A 14 4.12 -7.79 -6.28
C ASP A 14 5.60 -8.03 -5.94
N GLY A 15 6.04 -9.27 -6.14
CA GLY A 15 7.44 -9.68 -5.96
C GLY A 15 7.92 -9.42 -4.54
N ILE A 16 9.03 -8.70 -4.39
CA ILE A 16 9.59 -8.33 -3.08
C ILE A 16 8.83 -7.19 -2.38
N GLY A 17 7.85 -6.59 -3.06
CA GLY A 17 7.11 -5.42 -2.59
C GLY A 17 6.53 -5.58 -1.17
N PRO A 18 5.74 -6.64 -0.88
CA PRO A 18 5.19 -6.88 0.45
C PRO A 18 6.27 -6.95 1.54
N GLU A 19 7.35 -7.70 1.29
CA GLU A 19 8.45 -7.89 2.24
C GLU A 19 9.14 -6.55 2.58
N VAL A 20 9.42 -5.71 1.58
CA VAL A 20 10.08 -4.42 1.83
C VAL A 20 9.13 -3.41 2.49
N THR A 21 7.84 -3.43 2.17
CA THR A 21 6.86 -2.53 2.81
C THR A 21 6.63 -2.87 4.27
N GLU A 22 6.62 -4.16 4.64
CA GLU A 22 6.53 -4.58 6.04
C GLU A 22 7.71 -4.01 6.86
N GLN A 23 8.93 -4.10 6.33
CA GLN A 23 10.10 -3.57 7.03
C GLN A 23 10.11 -2.03 7.08
N ALA A 24 9.59 -1.36 6.04
CA ALA A 24 9.42 0.09 6.06
C ALA A 24 8.47 0.54 7.18
N LEU A 25 7.34 -0.15 7.36
CA LEU A 25 6.43 0.10 8.47
C LEU A 25 7.08 -0.19 9.82
N HIS A 26 7.84 -1.29 9.93
CA HIS A 26 8.57 -1.61 11.16
C HIS A 26 9.54 -0.49 11.56
N VAL A 27 10.30 0.05 10.60
CA VAL A 27 11.21 1.18 10.86
C VAL A 27 10.42 2.44 11.24
N LEU A 28 9.27 2.69 10.60
CA LEU A 28 8.41 3.84 10.89
C LEU A 28 7.87 3.77 12.33
N GLU A 29 7.35 2.62 12.77
CA GLU A 29 6.89 2.39 14.14
C GLU A 29 8.00 2.70 15.17
N ARG A 30 9.23 2.28 14.90
CA ARG A 30 10.38 2.52 15.79
C ARG A 30 10.83 3.98 15.81
N THR A 31 10.59 4.72 14.73
CA THR A 31 11.10 6.09 14.56
C THR A 31 10.12 7.12 15.14
N ILE A 32 8.83 6.93 14.93
CA ILE A 32 7.80 7.92 15.29
C ILE A 32 6.72 7.40 16.25
N GLY A 33 6.77 6.12 16.64
CA GLY A 33 5.81 5.49 17.54
C GLY A 33 4.58 4.93 16.81
N THR A 34 3.99 3.88 17.38
CA THR A 34 2.82 3.15 16.84
C THR A 34 1.52 3.94 16.89
N GLU A 35 1.43 4.94 17.78
CA GLU A 35 0.21 5.74 17.98
C GLU A 35 0.12 6.94 17.00
N THR A 36 1.14 7.12 16.16
CA THR A 36 1.26 8.30 15.27
C THR A 36 0.60 8.08 13.91
N PHE A 37 0.33 6.82 13.54
CA PHE A 37 -0.31 6.47 12.28
C PHE A 37 -1.13 5.18 12.37
N THR A 38 -2.09 5.02 11.46
CA THR A 38 -2.77 3.76 11.16
C THR A 38 -2.49 3.36 9.71
N THR A 39 -2.68 2.08 9.40
CA THR A 39 -2.50 1.55 8.05
C THR A 39 -3.81 0.97 7.51
N HIS A 40 -4.02 1.10 6.21
CA HIS A 40 -5.03 0.36 5.47
C HIS A 40 -4.38 -0.31 4.26
N GLU A 41 -4.49 -1.63 4.18
CA GLU A 41 -3.83 -2.42 3.14
C GLU A 41 -4.70 -2.57 1.89
N TYR A 42 -4.12 -2.31 0.74
CA TYR A 42 -4.75 -2.46 -0.57
C TYR A 42 -4.02 -3.54 -1.38
N HIS A 43 -4.78 -4.53 -1.82
CA HIS A 43 -4.29 -5.62 -2.66
C HIS A 43 -4.35 -5.17 -4.12
N LEU A 44 -3.30 -4.51 -4.59
CA LEU A 44 -3.13 -4.07 -5.98
C LEU A 44 -1.82 -4.63 -6.52
N GLY A 45 -1.73 -4.77 -7.84
CA GLY A 45 -0.56 -5.35 -8.50
C GLY A 45 -0.94 -6.33 -9.61
N ALA A 46 0.08 -6.96 -10.20
CA ALA A 46 -0.08 -8.00 -11.21
C ALA A 46 -0.87 -9.21 -10.69
N GLU A 47 -0.65 -9.66 -9.45
CA GLU A 47 -1.43 -10.78 -8.89
C GLU A 47 -2.91 -10.43 -8.70
N HIS A 48 -3.20 -9.20 -8.25
CA HIS A 48 -4.58 -8.70 -8.19
C HIS A 48 -5.22 -8.72 -9.58
N TRP A 49 -4.56 -8.13 -10.57
CA TRP A 49 -5.04 -8.13 -11.95
C TRP A 49 -5.23 -9.54 -12.51
N LYS A 50 -4.32 -10.48 -12.25
CA LYS A 50 -4.46 -11.87 -12.75
C LYS A 50 -5.68 -12.55 -12.16
N THR A 51 -6.05 -12.19 -10.94
CA THR A 51 -7.18 -12.76 -10.21
C THR A 51 -8.51 -12.12 -10.61
N THR A 52 -8.54 -10.79 -10.80
CA THR A 52 -9.78 -10.02 -10.95
C THR A 52 -10.01 -9.46 -12.35
N GLY A 53 -8.96 -9.35 -13.17
CA GLY A 53 -8.96 -8.60 -14.43
C GLY A 53 -8.91 -7.08 -14.24
N GLU A 54 -8.89 -6.60 -13.00
CA GLU A 54 -8.92 -5.17 -12.65
C GLU A 54 -7.52 -4.72 -12.21
N VAL A 55 -7.09 -3.53 -12.64
CA VAL A 55 -5.83 -2.93 -12.17
C VAL A 55 -6.08 -2.09 -10.92
N LEU A 56 -7.05 -1.19 -11.01
CA LEU A 56 -7.48 -0.28 -9.97
C LEU A 56 -8.87 0.22 -10.36
N ASN A 57 -9.88 0.00 -9.51
CA ASN A 57 -11.23 0.51 -9.75
C ASN A 57 -11.44 1.88 -9.09
N ASP A 58 -12.46 2.61 -9.55
CA ASP A 58 -12.74 3.98 -9.11
C ASP A 58 -13.05 4.07 -7.62
N SER A 59 -13.74 3.08 -7.04
CA SER A 59 -14.02 3.05 -5.59
C SER A 59 -12.75 2.96 -4.76
N THR A 60 -11.82 2.07 -5.13
CA THR A 60 -10.54 1.92 -4.44
C THR A 60 -9.68 3.16 -4.63
N LEU A 61 -9.70 3.79 -5.81
CA LEU A 61 -9.01 5.06 -6.03
C LEU A 61 -9.54 6.18 -5.12
N VAL A 62 -10.87 6.28 -4.99
CA VAL A 62 -11.51 7.25 -4.08
C VAL A 62 -11.17 6.98 -2.62
N GLU A 63 -11.04 5.72 -2.21
CA GLU A 63 -10.58 5.37 -0.86
C GLU A 63 -9.12 5.75 -0.63
N ILE A 64 -8.21 5.36 -1.52
CA ILE A 64 -6.78 5.69 -1.43
C ILE A 64 -6.58 7.22 -1.41
N SER A 65 -7.37 7.98 -2.17
CA SER A 65 -7.28 9.45 -2.21
C SER A 65 -7.57 10.16 -0.88
N LYS A 66 -8.17 9.45 0.09
CA LYS A 66 -8.45 9.96 1.43
C LYS A 66 -7.32 9.72 2.42
N ALA A 67 -6.34 8.89 2.07
CA ALA A 67 -5.17 8.64 2.91
C ALA A 67 -4.24 9.86 2.92
N ASP A 68 -3.55 10.07 4.04
CA ASP A 68 -2.58 11.16 4.18
C ASP A 68 -1.30 10.88 3.39
N ALA A 69 -0.94 9.60 3.24
CA ALA A 69 0.19 9.16 2.43
C ALA A 69 0.00 7.72 1.91
N ILE A 70 0.77 7.36 0.89
CA ILE A 70 0.80 6.03 0.28
C ILE A 70 2.18 5.41 0.49
N VAL A 71 2.23 4.21 1.05
CA VAL A 71 3.41 3.34 1.10
C VAL A 71 3.26 2.31 -0.01
N LEU A 72 3.91 2.57 -1.16
CA LEU A 72 3.90 1.68 -2.31
C LEU A 72 5.19 0.85 -2.32
N GLY A 73 5.04 -0.47 -2.39
CA GLY A 73 6.15 -1.41 -2.56
C GLY A 73 6.62 -1.46 -4.01
N ALA A 74 6.44 -2.61 -4.65
CA ALA A 74 6.79 -2.80 -6.06
C ALA A 74 5.57 -3.32 -6.81
N VAL A 75 5.30 -2.82 -8.00
CA VAL A 75 4.27 -3.38 -8.89
C VAL A 75 4.95 -3.77 -10.19
N GLY A 76 4.79 -5.02 -10.63
CA GLY A 76 5.58 -5.54 -11.75
C GLY A 76 5.15 -6.89 -12.33
N ALA A 77 5.55 -7.08 -13.59
CA ALA A 77 5.21 -8.16 -14.53
C ALA A 77 3.72 -8.26 -14.91
N THR A 78 3.37 -7.62 -16.03
CA THR A 78 2.08 -7.82 -16.71
C THR A 78 2.00 -9.18 -17.41
N PRO A 79 0.83 -9.82 -17.41
CA PRO A 79 0.52 -10.99 -18.24
C PRO A 79 0.83 -10.74 -19.73
N GLY A 80 1.61 -11.66 -20.30
CA GLY A 80 2.14 -11.56 -21.66
C GLY A 80 3.61 -11.14 -21.75
N SER A 81 4.27 -10.82 -20.63
CA SER A 81 5.72 -10.62 -20.61
C SER A 81 6.47 -11.95 -20.81
N THR A 82 7.04 -12.13 -22.01
CA THR A 82 8.20 -13.01 -22.24
C THR A 82 9.45 -12.41 -21.62
#